data_AF-A0A418RM73-F1
#
_entry.id   AF-A0A418RM73-F1
#
_cell.length_a   1.000
_cell.length_b   1.000
_cell.length_c   1.000
_cell.angle_alpha   90.00
_cell.angle_beta   90.00
_cell.angle_gamma   90.00
#
_symmetry.space_group_name_H-M   'P 1'
#
loop_
_entity.id
_entity.type
_entity.pdbx_description
1 polymer ?
#
loop_
_entity_poly.entity_id
_entity_poly.type
_entity_poly.pdbx_seq_one_letter_code
_entity_poly.pdbx_strand_id
1 'polypeptide(L)'
;YYKARFQIEFVFRDAKQYTGLCDCQATSEAKLNFHFNASLAALNLLRLEDRQQAVEGAGRNVISIASWKTRKFNAHLLERFSCHLGLDFTAIKSSLGFAALCNYGAIAA
;
A
#
# COMPACT_ATOMS: atom_id res chain seq x y z
N TYR A 1 16.39 -21.38 -13.95
CA TYR A 1 16.92 -20.15 -13.31
C TYR A 1 16.42 -18.85 -13.96
N TYR A 2 16.37 -18.71 -15.29
CA TYR A 2 15.98 -17.45 -15.98
C TYR A 2 14.58 -16.90 -15.62
N LYS A 3 13.61 -17.77 -15.31
CA LYS A 3 12.25 -17.37 -14.91
C LYS A 3 12.20 -16.53 -13.62
N ALA A 4 13.10 -16.78 -12.67
CA ALA A 4 13.15 -16.03 -11.41
C ALA A 4 13.67 -14.60 -11.62
N ARG A 5 14.54 -14.38 -12.62
CA ARG A 5 15.04 -13.05 -13.01
C ARG A 5 13.90 -12.10 -13.41
N PHE A 6 12.84 -12.60 -14.04
CA PHE A 6 11.70 -11.75 -14.38
C PHE A 6 10.80 -11.44 -13.18
N GLN A 7 10.75 -12.32 -12.17
CA GLN A 7 9.90 -12.12 -11.00
C GLN A 7 10.41 -10.97 -10.11
N ILE A 8 11.74 -10.84 -9.97
CA ILE A 8 12.32 -9.76 -9.16
C ILE A 8 12.11 -8.38 -9.80
N GLU A 9 12.03 -8.29 -11.14
CA GLU A 9 11.76 -7.03 -11.84
C GLU A 9 10.41 -6.42 -11.44
N PHE A 10 9.39 -7.25 -11.19
CA PHE A 10 8.09 -6.76 -10.72
C PHE A 10 8.17 -6.15 -9.31
N VAL A 11 9.03 -6.70 -8.43
CA VAL A 11 9.27 -6.14 -7.09
C VAL A 11 9.86 -4.74 -7.22
N PHE A 12 10.93 -4.59 -8.01
CA PHE A 12 11.58 -3.29 -8.18
C PHE A 12 10.70 -2.28 -8.92
N ARG A 13 9.95 -2.71 -9.94
CA ARG A 13 9.00 -1.85 -10.66
C ARG A 13 7.94 -1.30 -9.71
N ASP A 14 7.28 -2.16 -8.96
CA ASP A 14 6.21 -1.74 -8.03
C ASP A 14 6.76 -0.84 -6.94
N ALA A 15 7.94 -1.16 -6.39
CA ALA A 15 8.55 -0.36 -5.34
C ALA A 15 8.92 1.06 -5.83
N LYS A 16 9.49 1.16 -7.04
CA LYS A 16 9.78 2.45 -7.67
C LYS A 16 8.52 3.27 -7.93
N GLN A 17 7.49 2.64 -8.47
CA GLN A 17 6.28 3.34 -8.90
C GLN A 17 5.36 3.73 -7.74
N TYR A 18 5.25 2.90 -6.71
CA TYR A 18 4.21 3.06 -5.70
C TYR A 18 4.73 3.37 -4.30
N THR A 19 5.89 2.85 -3.91
CA THR A 19 6.45 3.02 -2.56
C THR A 19 7.71 3.88 -2.52
N GLY A 20 8.05 4.55 -3.63
CA GLY A 20 9.05 5.61 -3.67
C GLY A 20 10.50 5.14 -3.58
N LEU A 21 10.82 3.93 -4.07
CA LEU A 21 12.16 3.34 -3.94
C LEU A 21 13.29 4.26 -4.42
N CYS A 22 13.03 5.12 -5.42
CA CYS A 22 14.00 6.04 -6.00
C CYS A 22 13.84 7.50 -5.54
N ASP A 23 12.96 7.78 -4.57
CA ASP A 23 12.62 9.15 -4.19
C ASP A 23 13.63 9.78 -3.20
N CYS A 24 14.41 8.95 -2.50
CA CYS A 24 15.36 9.44 -1.51
C CYS A 24 16.58 10.09 -2.16
N GLN A 25 16.88 11.31 -1.72
CA GLN A 25 18.00 12.13 -2.17
C GLN A 25 19.08 12.28 -1.08
N ALA A 26 19.04 11.44 -0.04
CA ALA A 26 20.04 11.50 1.03
C ALA A 26 21.42 11.06 0.51
N THR A 27 22.48 11.68 1.03
CA THR A 27 23.87 11.34 0.70
C THR A 27 24.51 10.38 1.72
N SER A 28 23.89 10.21 2.89
CA SER A 28 24.35 9.30 3.93
C SER A 28 23.92 7.87 3.61
N GLU A 29 24.89 6.95 3.62
CA GLU A 29 24.66 5.52 3.40
C GLU A 29 23.58 4.94 4.34
N ALA A 30 23.64 5.28 5.63
CA ALA A 30 22.65 4.80 6.60
C ALA A 30 21.23 5.25 6.26
N LYS A 31 21.06 6.50 5.80
CA LYS A 31 19.75 7.03 5.39
C LYS A 31 19.23 6.40 4.11
N LEU A 32 20.13 6.14 3.14
CA LEU A 32 19.79 5.43 1.92
C LEU A 32 19.33 4.00 2.22
N ASN A 33 20.10 3.26 3.03
CA ASN A 33 19.75 1.90 3.45
C ASN A 33 18.40 1.84 4.15
N PHE A 34 18.14 2.79 5.08
CA PHE A 34 16.84 2.89 5.73
C PHE A 34 15.71 3.11 4.73
N HIS A 35 15.86 4.05 3.79
CA HIS A 35 14.84 4.36 2.80
C HIS A 35 14.52 3.16 1.89
N PHE A 36 15.54 2.49 1.36
CA PHE A 36 15.33 1.32 0.51
C PHE A 36 14.61 0.20 1.26
N ASN A 37 15.00 -0.07 2.51
CA ASN A 37 14.34 -1.06 3.35
C ASN A 37 12.89 -0.66 3.67
N ALA A 38 12.63 0.60 4.00
CA ALA A 38 11.28 1.09 4.27
C ALA A 38 10.37 0.96 3.03
N SER A 39 10.87 1.34 1.86
CA SER A 39 10.14 1.26 0.58
C SER A 39 9.77 -0.19 0.22
N LEU A 40 10.72 -1.12 0.36
CA LEU A 40 10.49 -2.54 0.09
C LEU A 40 9.60 -3.20 1.17
N ALA A 41 9.77 -2.81 2.44
CA ALA A 41 8.92 -3.28 3.53
C ALA A 41 7.46 -2.86 3.32
N ALA A 42 7.21 -1.60 2.94
CA ALA A 42 5.87 -1.12 2.61
C ALA A 42 5.23 -1.96 1.49
N LEU A 43 5.97 -2.26 0.41
CA LEU A 43 5.47 -3.11 -0.67
C LEU A 43 5.12 -4.52 -0.18
N ASN A 44 5.97 -5.11 0.66
CA ASN A 44 5.74 -6.45 1.21
C ASN A 44 4.51 -6.48 2.12
N LEU A 45 4.29 -5.45 2.94
CA LEU A 45 3.11 -5.33 3.80
C LEU A 45 1.82 -5.26 2.97
N LEU A 46 1.79 -4.46 1.90
CA LEU A 46 0.63 -4.39 1.00
C LEU A 46 0.34 -5.75 0.36
N ARG A 47 1.38 -6.45 -0.10
CA ARG A 47 1.24 -7.80 -0.68
C ARG A 47 0.78 -8.85 0.33
N LEU A 48 1.19 -8.73 1.58
CA LEU A 48 0.75 -9.61 2.66
C LEU A 48 -0.74 -9.39 2.95
N GLU A 49 -1.15 -8.13 3.07
CA GLU A 49 -2.55 -7.78 3.36
C GLU A 49 -3.49 -8.20 2.23
N ASP A 50 -3.07 -8.05 0.98
CA ASP A 50 -3.81 -8.55 -0.19
C ASP A 50 -4.04 -10.06 -0.14
N ARG A 51 -3.01 -10.83 0.21
CA ARG A 51 -3.13 -12.28 0.37
C ARG A 51 -4.04 -12.68 1.53
N GLN A 52 -4.07 -11.90 2.59
CA GLN A 52 -4.96 -12.13 3.74
C GLN A 52 -6.43 -11.81 3.40
N GLN A 53 -6.67 -10.87 2.48
CA GLN A 53 -8.02 -10.53 2.02
C GLN A 53 -8.53 -11.40 0.87
N ALA A 54 -7.64 -12.12 0.17
CA ALA A 54 -8.04 -13.06 -0.86
C ALA A 54 -8.88 -14.20 -0.26
N VAL A 55 -10.12 -14.35 -0.74
CA VAL A 55 -11.03 -15.42 -0.29
C VAL A 55 -10.42 -16.78 -0.62
N GLU A 56 -10.38 -17.68 0.35
CA GLU A 56 -9.95 -19.06 0.14
C GLU A 56 -10.77 -19.71 -0.98
N GLY A 57 -10.10 -20.16 -2.04
CA GLY A 57 -10.74 -20.78 -3.21
C GLY A 57 -10.99 -19.84 -4.40
N ALA A 58 -10.86 -18.52 -4.24
CA ALA A 58 -11.04 -17.54 -5.31
C ALA A 58 -9.78 -17.36 -6.18
N GLY A 59 -9.21 -18.46 -6.68
CA GLY A 59 -8.12 -18.44 -7.66
C GLY A 59 -6.92 -17.54 -7.31
N ARG A 60 -6.14 -17.16 -8.33
CA ARG A 60 -5.00 -16.26 -8.17
C ARG A 60 -5.46 -14.83 -8.44
N ASN A 61 -5.71 -14.05 -7.39
CA ASN A 61 -6.07 -12.64 -7.55
C ASN A 61 -4.86 -11.81 -8.02
N VAL A 62 -5.07 -10.88 -8.94
CA VAL A 62 -4.05 -9.96 -9.43
C VAL A 62 -4.04 -8.74 -8.51
N ILE A 63 -2.95 -8.57 -7.77
CA ILE A 63 -2.80 -7.43 -6.85
C ILE A 63 -2.61 -6.12 -7.61
N SER A 64 -3.35 -5.08 -7.22
CA SER A 64 -3.11 -3.69 -7.62
C SER A 64 -2.48 -2.91 -6.47
N ILE A 65 -1.17 -2.69 -6.52
CA ILE A 65 -0.46 -1.89 -5.50
C ILE A 65 -0.96 -0.44 -5.50
N ALA A 66 -1.34 0.09 -6.66
CA ALA A 66 -1.96 1.41 -6.78
C ALA A 66 -3.26 1.50 -5.96
N SER A 67 -4.18 0.53 -6.14
CA SER A 67 -5.45 0.49 -5.40
C SER A 67 -5.22 0.36 -3.89
N TRP A 68 -4.26 -0.48 -3.48
CA TRP A 68 -3.86 -0.63 -2.09
C TRP A 68 -3.31 0.66 -1.48
N LYS A 69 -2.41 1.34 -2.20
CA LYS A 69 -1.87 2.65 -1.79
C LYS A 69 -3.00 3.67 -1.63
N THR A 70 -3.92 3.76 -2.58
CA THR A 70 -5.08 4.67 -2.51
C THR A 70 -5.94 4.37 -1.28
N ARG A 71 -6.26 3.10 -1.01
CA ARG A 71 -7.04 2.70 0.17
C ARG A 71 -6.38 3.13 1.47
N LYS A 72 -5.07 2.87 1.62
CA LYS A 72 -4.32 3.27 2.81
C LYS A 72 -4.22 4.79 2.96
N PHE A 73 -4.01 5.49 1.85
CA PHE A 73 -3.98 6.96 1.84
C PHE A 73 -5.33 7.54 2.27
N ASN A 74 -6.44 7.05 1.73
CA ASN A 74 -7.78 7.51 2.08
C ASN A 74 -8.09 7.24 3.56
N ALA A 75 -7.77 6.05 4.07
CA ALA A 75 -7.94 5.73 5.48
C ALA A 75 -7.17 6.69 6.39
N HIS A 76 -5.92 7.01 6.04
CA HIS A 76 -5.11 7.99 6.76
C HIS A 76 -5.68 9.41 6.64
N LEU A 77 -6.14 9.81 5.46
CA LEU A 77 -6.76 11.12 5.26
C LEU A 77 -8.02 11.30 6.12
N LEU A 78 -8.86 10.26 6.22
CA LEU A 78 -10.03 10.25 7.09
C LEU A 78 -9.64 10.38 8.57
N GLU A 79 -8.60 9.68 9.00
CA GLU A 79 -8.05 9.83 10.36
C GLU A 79 -7.61 11.27 10.60
N ARG A 80 -6.87 11.88 9.67
CA ARG A 80 -6.44 13.28 9.76
C ARG A 80 -7.62 14.24 9.85
N PHE A 81 -8.62 14.10 8.98
CA PHE A 81 -9.84 14.91 9.03
C PHE A 81 -10.59 14.73 10.35
N SER A 82 -10.67 13.50 10.85
CA SER A 82 -11.32 13.23 12.13
C SER A 82 -10.60 13.96 13.27
N CYS A 83 -9.27 13.89 13.33
CA CYS A 83 -8.49 14.62 14.31
C CYS A 83 -8.66 16.14 14.20
N HIS A 84 -8.68 16.69 12.99
CA HIS A 84 -8.78 18.14 12.77
C HIS A 84 -10.19 18.70 13.00
N LEU A 85 -11.23 17.90 12.75
CA LEU A 85 -12.64 18.30 12.90
C LEU A 85 -13.25 17.85 14.24
N GLY A 86 -12.49 17.15 15.09
CA GLY A 86 -12.97 16.63 16.38
C GLY A 86 -13.98 15.49 16.25
N LEU A 87 -13.92 14.72 15.17
CA LEU A 87 -14.79 13.56 14.96
C LEU A 87 -14.18 12.30 15.60
N ASP A 88 -15.03 11.39 16.07
CA ASP A 88 -14.57 10.08 16.54
C ASP A 88 -14.23 9.18 15.35
N PHE A 89 -12.93 9.02 15.10
CA PHE A 89 -12.44 8.14 14.05
C PHE A 89 -12.83 6.67 14.27
N THR A 90 -12.99 6.23 15.52
CA THR A 90 -13.39 4.84 15.83
C THR A 90 -14.81 4.59 15.36
N ALA A 91 -15.72 5.53 15.64
CA ALA A 91 -17.09 5.49 15.13
C ALA A 91 -17.11 5.48 13.59
N ILE A 92 -16.34 6.36 12.95
CA ILE A 92 -16.22 6.41 11.48
C ILE A 92 -15.72 5.07 10.92
N LYS A 93 -14.67 4.50 11.51
CA LYS A 93 -14.07 3.23 11.09
C LYS A 93 -15.03 2.05 11.19
N SER A 94 -15.94 2.06 12.17
CA SER A 94 -16.98 1.04 12.34
C SER A 94 -18.18 1.19 11.40
N SER A 95 -18.31 2.33 10.71
CA SER A 95 -19.43 2.59 9.81
C SER A 95 -19.36 1.76 8.51
N LEU A 96 -20.52 1.42 7.96
CA LEU A 96 -20.63 0.77 6.65
C LEU A 96 -20.01 1.61 5.51
N GLY A 97 -20.00 2.93 5.66
CA GLY A 97 -19.43 3.86 4.69
C GLY A 97 -17.90 3.90 4.66
N PHE A 98 -17.22 3.43 5.71
CA PHE A 98 -15.76 3.49 5.80
C PHE A 98 -15.07 2.76 4.65
N ALA A 99 -15.55 1.55 4.33
CA ALA A 99 -15.00 0.76 3.25
C ALA A 99 -15.20 1.47 1.89
N ALA A 100 -16.36 2.08 1.66
CA ALA A 100 -16.62 2.83 0.43
C ALA A 100 -15.69 4.05 0.30
N LEU A 101 -15.49 4.80 1.38
CA LEU A 101 -14.57 5.95 1.40
C LEU A 101 -13.11 5.52 1.20
N CYS A 102 -12.68 4.41 1.82
CA CYS A 102 -11.35 3.85 1.59
C CYS A 102 -11.17 3.44 0.12
N ASN A 103 -12.19 2.85 -0.51
CA ASN A 103 -12.12 2.44 -1.91
C ASN A 103 -12.27 3.58 -2.92
N TYR A 104 -12.53 4.82 -2.48
CA TYR A 104 -12.69 5.95 -3.39
C TYR A 104 -11.42 6.17 -4.25
N GLY A 105 -11.57 6.14 -5.57
CA GLY A 105 -10.46 6.29 -6.51
C GLY A 105 -9.53 5.08 -6.62
N ALA A 106 -9.81 3.97 -5.92
CA ALA A 106 -9.13 2.70 -6.18
C ALA A 106 -9.56 2.16 -7.56
N ILE A 107 -8.61 1.66 -8.34
CA ILE A 107 -8.91 1.06 -9.64
C ILE A 107 -9.64 -0.26 -9.37
N ALA A 108 -10.83 -0.43 -9.97
CA ALA A 108 -11.53 -1.70 -9.99
C ALA A 108 -10.69 -2.72 -10.78
N ALA A 109 -10.41 -3.86 -10.17
CA ALA A 109 -9.76 -4.99 -10.82
C ALA A 109 -10.74 -5.72 -11.75
#